data_AF-A0A2T6ZT83-F1
#
_entry.id   AF-A0A2T6ZT83-F1
#
_cell.length_a   1.000
_cell.length_b   1.000
_cell.length_c   1.000
_cell.angle_alpha   90.00
_cell.angle_beta   90.00
_cell.angle_gamma   90.00
#
_symmetry.space_group_name_H-M   'P 1'
#
loop_
_entity.id
_entity.type
_entity.pdbx_description
1 polymer ?
#
loop_
_entity_poly.entity_id
_entity_poly.type
_entity_poly.pdbx_seq_one_letter_code
_entity_poly.pdbx_strand_id
1 'polypeptide(L)'
;MRDRFISTYRKNKLHNSTRKDRRIIAEGNATVHGGDIISDVSLYFSQATSPQRRNDPAVFKKLYGIHPSMVAQIKYEKIIDLLNSHAGVVASDFKTTSKRFSGEFAKFVMALKEAGYPGGYLDVSDSKVAIAHEKFM
;
A
#
# COMPACT_ATOMS: atom_id res chain seq x y z
N MET A 1 0.85 14.55 -6.40
CA MET A 1 1.96 14.53 -5.44
C MET A 1 1.93 13.23 -4.63
N ARG A 2 2.53 12.15 -5.15
CA ARG A 2 2.48 10.80 -4.52
C ARG A 2 3.19 10.75 -3.16
N ASP A 3 4.33 11.45 -3.06
CA ASP A 3 5.13 11.53 -1.83
C ASP A 3 4.31 12.07 -0.63
N ARG A 4 3.40 13.02 -0.90
CA ARG A 4 2.49 13.58 0.12
C ARG A 4 1.49 12.57 0.66
N PHE A 5 0.99 11.64 -0.15
CA PHE A 5 0.06 10.60 0.33
C PHE A 5 0.73 9.77 1.44
N ILE A 6 1.93 9.26 1.15
CA ILE A 6 2.70 8.44 2.09
C ILE A 6 3.13 9.27 3.31
N SER A 7 3.58 10.51 3.12
CA SER A 7 3.98 11.39 4.23
C SER A 7 2.79 11.79 5.12
N THR A 8 1.61 12.04 4.54
CA THR A 8 0.37 12.31 5.29
C THR A 8 -0.05 11.10 6.10
N TYR A 9 -0.05 9.91 5.48
CA TYR A 9 -0.29 8.65 6.19
C TYR A 9 0.67 8.47 7.38
N ARG A 10 1.97 8.66 7.15
CA ARG A 10 2.99 8.54 8.20
C ARG A 10 2.77 9.53 9.35
N LYS A 11 2.37 10.77 9.05
CA LYS A 11 2.04 11.78 10.06
C LYS A 11 0.80 11.41 10.85
N ASN A 12 -0.31 11.15 10.16
CA ASN A 12 -1.63 11.05 10.77
C ASN A 12 -1.89 9.68 11.40
N LYS A 13 -1.29 8.60 10.88
CA LYS A 13 -1.57 7.22 11.29
C LYS A 13 -0.40 6.55 12.01
N LEU A 14 0.83 6.88 11.65
CA LEU A 14 2.03 6.31 12.29
C LEU A 14 2.64 7.23 13.35
N HIS A 15 2.22 8.49 13.41
CA HIS A 15 2.65 9.50 14.37
C HIS A 15 4.19 9.66 14.49
N ASN A 16 4.93 9.33 13.43
CA ASN A 16 6.40 9.33 13.43
C ASN A 16 7.01 10.02 12.20
N SER A 17 6.34 11.08 11.73
CA SER A 17 6.77 11.88 10.57
C SER A 17 8.10 12.62 10.80
N THR A 18 8.92 12.68 9.76
CA THR A 18 10.20 13.39 9.74
C THR A 18 10.05 14.86 9.34
N ARG A 19 11.13 15.64 9.45
CA ARG A 19 11.17 17.01 8.91
C ARG A 19 10.98 17.04 7.38
N LYS A 20 11.41 15.99 6.66
CA LYS A 20 11.19 15.84 5.22
C LYS A 20 9.70 15.65 4.93
N ASP A 21 9.02 14.76 5.66
CA ASP A 21 7.58 14.54 5.52
C ASP A 21 6.79 15.84 5.74
N ARG A 22 7.15 16.63 6.76
CA ARG A 22 6.48 17.92 7.04
C ARG A 22 6.65 18.93 5.89
N ARG A 23 7.82 18.98 5.24
CA ARG A 23 8.03 19.85 4.06
C ARG A 23 7.18 19.41 2.88
N ILE A 24 7.21 18.12 2.55
CA ILE A 24 6.39 17.54 1.47
C ILE A 24 4.90 17.83 1.68
N ILE A 25 4.43 17.75 2.93
CA ILE A 25 3.03 18.06 3.27
C ILE A 25 2.71 19.55 3.09
N ALA A 26 3.64 20.44 3.44
CA ALA A 26 3.46 21.89 3.37
C ALA A 26 3.52 22.43 1.92
N GLU A 27 4.30 21.81 1.04
CA GLU A 27 4.50 22.23 -0.35
C GLU A 27 3.35 21.82 -1.29
N GLY A 28 2.48 20.89 -0.88
CA GLY A 28 1.42 20.37 -1.75
C GLY A 28 0.12 21.18 -1.73
N ASN A 29 -0.57 21.26 -2.87
CA ASN A 29 -1.99 21.64 -2.94
C ASN A 29 -2.93 20.46 -2.57
N ALA A 30 -4.13 20.80 -2.11
CA ALA A 30 -5.00 20.05 -1.19
C ALA A 30 -5.60 18.70 -1.66
N THR A 31 -5.14 18.08 -2.75
CA THR A 31 -5.73 16.84 -3.26
C THR A 31 -4.82 15.65 -2.98
N VAL A 32 -5.16 14.86 -1.97
CA VAL A 32 -4.52 13.58 -1.70
C VAL A 32 -5.30 12.50 -2.45
N HIS A 33 -4.81 12.11 -3.62
CA HIS A 33 -5.29 10.92 -4.32
C HIS A 33 -4.99 9.68 -3.47
N GLY A 34 -5.88 8.68 -3.50
CA GLY A 34 -5.74 7.44 -2.72
C GLY A 34 -4.51 6.60 -3.06
N GLY A 35 -4.51 5.33 -2.64
CA GLY A 35 -3.43 4.40 -2.96
C GLY A 35 -3.23 4.24 -4.48
N ASP A 36 -1.97 4.27 -4.90
CA ASP A 36 -1.51 3.92 -6.24
C ASP A 36 -0.12 3.32 -6.06
N ILE A 37 -0.08 2.01 -5.88
CA ILE A 37 1.11 1.24 -5.54
C ILE A 37 2.16 1.29 -6.64
N ILE A 38 1.75 1.38 -7.91
CA ILE A 38 2.65 1.43 -9.07
C ILE A 38 3.33 2.79 -9.14
N SER A 39 2.60 3.88 -8.94
CA SER A 39 3.20 5.21 -8.87
C SER A 39 4.01 5.39 -7.58
N ASP A 40 3.53 4.87 -6.44
CA ASP A 40 4.19 5.04 -5.14
C ASP A 40 5.48 4.25 -5.00
N VAL A 41 5.57 3.06 -5.61
CA VAL A 41 6.80 2.27 -5.56
C VAL A 41 7.96 2.99 -6.27
N SER A 42 7.64 3.81 -7.29
CA SER A 42 8.63 4.61 -8.01
C SER A 42 9.42 5.54 -7.08
N LEU A 43 8.83 6.02 -5.99
CA LEU A 43 9.47 6.91 -5.02
C LEU A 43 10.65 6.25 -4.28
N TYR A 44 10.72 4.92 -4.27
CA TYR A 44 11.78 4.15 -3.60
C TYR A 44 12.91 3.76 -4.54
N PHE A 45 12.64 3.67 -5.85
CA PHE A 45 13.60 3.16 -6.84
C PHE A 45 14.04 4.20 -7.87
N SER A 46 13.18 5.15 -8.21
CA SER A 46 13.43 6.19 -9.21
C SER A 46 13.84 7.52 -8.56
N GLN A 47 14.80 8.21 -9.19
CA GLN A 47 15.09 9.61 -8.89
C GLN A 47 14.22 10.58 -9.71
N ALA A 48 13.55 10.10 -10.78
CA ALA A 48 12.84 10.97 -11.71
C ALA A 48 11.56 11.60 -11.12
N THR A 49 10.94 10.95 -10.12
CA THR A 49 9.64 11.37 -9.56
C THR A 49 9.73 12.01 -8.18
N SER A 50 10.90 11.98 -7.53
CA SER A 50 11.15 12.68 -6.27
C SER A 50 12.62 13.11 -6.22
N PRO A 51 12.92 14.39 -5.95
CA PRO A 51 14.30 14.90 -5.87
C PRO A 51 15.15 14.18 -4.82
N GLN A 52 14.52 13.41 -3.92
CA GLN A 52 15.19 12.48 -3.02
C GLN A 52 14.37 11.20 -2.85
N ARG A 53 14.97 10.05 -3.20
CA ARG A 53 14.41 8.71 -2.96
C ARG A 53 13.93 8.55 -1.51
N ARG A 54 12.79 7.88 -1.34
CA ARG A 54 12.31 7.46 -0.02
C ARG A 54 13.17 6.32 0.52
N ASN A 55 13.47 6.36 1.82
CA ASN A 55 14.31 5.39 2.53
C ASN A 55 13.57 4.70 3.69
N ASP A 56 12.25 4.76 3.70
CA ASP A 56 11.38 4.24 4.76
C ASP A 56 10.45 3.12 4.27
N PRO A 57 10.98 2.00 3.72
CA PRO A 57 10.16 0.94 3.11
C PRO A 57 9.17 0.30 4.09
N ALA A 58 9.43 0.39 5.40
CA ALA A 58 8.49 -0.05 6.43
C ALA A 58 7.16 0.73 6.40
N VAL A 59 7.18 2.02 6.02
CA VAL A 59 5.97 2.84 5.90
C VAL A 59 5.13 2.36 4.71
N PHE A 60 5.78 2.12 3.57
CA PHE A 60 5.13 1.53 2.40
C PHE A 60 4.51 0.17 2.71
N LYS A 61 5.25 -0.70 3.41
CA LYS A 61 4.74 -2.01 3.81
C LYS A 61 3.54 -1.92 4.74
N LYS A 62 3.50 -0.96 5.68
CA LYS A 62 2.31 -0.76 6.53
C LYS A 62 1.10 -0.26 5.74
N LEU A 63 1.34 0.53 4.70
CA LEU A 63 0.30 1.13 3.86
C LEU A 63 -0.29 0.11 2.86
N TYR A 64 0.57 -0.66 2.17
CA TYR A 64 0.20 -1.58 1.10
C TYR A 64 0.26 -3.07 1.48
N GLY A 65 0.73 -3.41 2.68
CA GLY A 65 0.94 -4.80 3.11
C GLY A 65 2.21 -5.47 2.57
N ILE A 66 2.78 -4.97 1.47
CA ILE A 66 3.93 -5.57 0.80
C ILE A 66 5.16 -4.66 0.79
N HIS A 67 6.35 -5.27 0.71
CA HIS A 67 7.59 -4.50 0.59
C HIS A 67 7.73 -3.91 -0.83
N PRO A 68 8.25 -2.67 -1.00
CA PRO A 68 8.42 -2.04 -2.31
C PRO A 68 9.11 -2.92 -3.36
N SER A 69 10.13 -3.68 -2.96
CA SER A 69 10.89 -4.56 -3.88
C SER A 69 10.09 -5.73 -4.44
N MET A 70 8.94 -6.06 -3.84
CA MET A 70 8.08 -7.15 -4.27
C MET A 70 7.00 -6.70 -5.25
N VAL A 71 6.77 -5.39 -5.42
CA VAL A 71 5.71 -4.86 -6.28
C VAL A 71 5.88 -5.32 -7.73
N ALA A 72 7.13 -5.42 -8.22
CA ALA A 72 7.43 -5.88 -9.58
C ALA A 72 7.00 -7.33 -9.86
N GLN A 73 6.75 -8.14 -8.83
CA GLN A 73 6.28 -9.52 -8.97
C GLN A 73 4.75 -9.59 -9.18
N ILE A 74 4.03 -8.52 -8.88
CA ILE A 74 2.58 -8.46 -8.98
C ILE A 74 2.19 -8.04 -10.39
N LYS A 75 1.71 -9.01 -11.17
CA LYS A 75 1.27 -8.78 -12.56
C LYS A 75 -0.24 -8.72 -12.73
N TYR A 76 -1.00 -9.13 -11.70
CA TYR A 76 -2.45 -9.22 -11.78
C TYR A 76 -3.12 -7.95 -11.25
N GLU A 77 -3.82 -7.23 -12.13
CA GLU A 77 -4.43 -5.92 -11.85
C GLU A 77 -5.36 -5.94 -10.64
N LYS A 78 -6.14 -7.02 -10.46
CA LYS A 78 -7.05 -7.12 -9.31
C LYS A 78 -6.31 -7.13 -7.96
N ILE A 79 -5.07 -7.63 -7.91
CA ILE A 79 -4.24 -7.51 -6.69
C ILE A 79 -3.88 -6.04 -6.49
N ILE A 80 -3.45 -5.34 -7.55
CA ILE A 80 -3.08 -3.92 -7.49
C ILE A 80 -4.25 -3.07 -6.97
N ASP A 81 -5.45 -3.26 -7.52
CA ASP A 81 -6.65 -2.54 -7.12
C ASP A 81 -7.03 -2.77 -5.65
N LEU A 82 -6.91 -4.01 -5.19
CA LEU A 82 -7.17 -4.37 -3.80
C LEU A 82 -6.15 -3.72 -2.86
N LEU A 83 -4.85 -3.77 -3.18
CA LEU A 83 -3.81 -3.12 -2.38
C LEU A 83 -3.99 -1.60 -2.34
N ASN A 84 -4.38 -0.98 -3.46
CA ASN A 84 -4.69 0.44 -3.55
C ASN A 84 -5.90 0.82 -2.69
N SER A 85 -6.95 0.01 -2.74
CA SER A 85 -8.17 0.20 -1.94
C SER A 85 -7.88 0.07 -0.44
N HIS A 86 -7.12 -0.95 -0.04
CA HIS A 86 -6.64 -1.11 1.34
C HIS A 86 -5.85 0.11 1.80
N ALA A 87 -4.89 0.59 0.99
CA ALA A 87 -4.09 1.77 1.32
C ALA A 87 -4.97 3.02 1.50
N GLY A 88 -6.00 3.19 0.66
CA GLY A 88 -6.98 4.28 0.81
C GLY A 88 -7.77 4.19 2.12
N VAL A 89 -8.20 2.99 2.53
CA VAL A 89 -8.89 2.76 3.81
C VAL A 89 -7.97 3.07 5.00
N VAL A 90 -6.74 2.53 4.99
CA VAL A 90 -5.77 2.69 6.08
C VAL A 90 -5.28 4.13 6.22
N ALA A 91 -5.17 4.87 5.11
CA ALA A 91 -4.76 6.27 5.11
C ALA A 91 -5.89 7.26 5.43
N SER A 92 -7.16 6.85 5.35
CA SER A 92 -8.30 7.75 5.52
C SER A 92 -8.39 8.32 6.94
N ASP A 93 -8.47 9.65 7.07
CA ASP A 93 -8.71 10.31 8.36
C ASP A 93 -10.11 10.07 8.92
N PHE A 94 -11.06 9.64 8.08
CA PHE A 94 -12.45 9.38 8.45
C PHE A 94 -12.73 7.92 8.82
N LYS A 95 -11.75 7.01 8.62
CA LYS A 95 -11.90 5.58 8.90
C LYS A 95 -10.90 5.13 9.96
N THR A 96 -11.37 4.23 10.82
CA THR A 96 -10.54 3.48 11.77
C THR A 96 -10.59 2.02 11.38
N THR A 97 -9.45 1.41 11.08
CA THR A 97 -9.41 -0.02 10.74
C THR A 97 -9.55 -0.88 11.98
N SER A 98 -10.39 -1.91 11.90
CA SER A 98 -10.56 -2.86 12.99
C SER A 98 -9.41 -3.86 13.02
N LYS A 99 -9.17 -4.49 14.19
CA LYS A 99 -8.20 -5.60 14.30
C LYS A 99 -8.53 -6.74 13.33
N ARG A 100 -9.83 -7.00 13.11
CA ARG A 100 -10.30 -8.02 12.16
C ARG A 100 -9.92 -7.65 10.73
N PHE A 101 -10.21 -6.42 10.29
CA PHE A 101 -9.85 -5.95 8.95
C PHE A 101 -8.34 -6.09 8.68
N SER A 102 -7.52 -5.57 9.60
CA SER A 102 -6.06 -5.66 9.49
C SER A 102 -5.56 -7.11 9.52
N GLY A 103 -6.20 -7.98 10.30
CA GLY A 103 -5.86 -9.40 10.41
C GLY A 103 -6.19 -10.21 9.16
N GLU A 104 -7.37 -10.03 8.58
CA GLU A 104 -7.75 -10.73 7.33
C GLU A 104 -6.92 -10.23 6.15
N PHE A 105 -6.63 -8.93 6.07
CA PHE A 105 -5.71 -8.40 5.05
C PHE A 105 -4.31 -9.01 5.17
N ALA A 106 -3.77 -9.11 6.39
CA ALA A 106 -2.46 -9.72 6.60
C ALA A 106 -2.43 -11.19 6.17
N LYS A 107 -3.51 -11.96 6.42
CA LYS A 107 -3.64 -13.34 5.95
C LYS A 107 -3.68 -13.41 4.42
N PHE A 108 -4.44 -12.53 3.77
CA PHE A 108 -4.49 -12.43 2.31
C PHE A 108 -3.12 -12.15 1.70
N VAL A 109 -2.40 -11.14 2.20
CA VAL A 109 -1.05 -10.80 1.70
C VAL A 109 -0.06 -11.94 1.93
N MET A 110 -0.18 -12.66 3.06
CA MET A 110 0.65 -13.83 3.34
C MET A 110 0.38 -14.96 2.35
N ALA A 111 -0.89 -15.27 2.08
CA ALA A 111 -1.27 -16.28 1.08
C ALA A 111 -0.78 -15.91 -0.32
N LEU A 112 -0.89 -14.63 -0.73
CA LEU A 112 -0.35 -14.13 -1.99
C LEU A 112 1.16 -14.37 -2.09
N LYS A 113 1.90 -14.05 -1.03
CA LYS A 113 3.35 -14.21 -1.00
C LYS A 113 3.76 -15.68 -1.08
N GLU A 114 3.09 -16.55 -0.32
CA GLU A 114 3.35 -18.00 -0.33
C GLU A 114 3.08 -18.64 -1.70
N ALA A 115 2.06 -18.15 -2.41
CA ALA A 115 1.72 -18.61 -3.75
C ALA A 115 2.57 -17.97 -4.87
N GLY A 116 3.48 -17.05 -4.54
CA GLY A 116 4.32 -16.38 -5.53
C GLY A 116 3.58 -15.36 -6.41
N TYR A 117 2.58 -14.67 -5.86
CA TYR A 117 1.77 -13.65 -6.55
C TYR A 117 1.09 -14.17 -7.84
N PRO A 118 0.29 -15.24 -7.74
CA PRO A 118 -0.32 -15.88 -8.90
C PRO A 118 -1.29 -14.93 -9.62
N GLY A 119 -1.22 -14.92 -10.95
CA GLY A 119 -2.28 -14.35 -11.78
C GLY A 119 -3.50 -15.26 -11.80
N GLY A 120 -4.71 -14.68 -11.92
CA GLY A 120 -5.94 -15.45 -12.11
C GLY A 120 -6.34 -16.33 -10.91
N TYR A 121 -5.86 -16.06 -9.70
CA TYR A 121 -6.24 -16.87 -8.52
C TYR A 121 -7.75 -16.84 -8.22
N LEU A 122 -8.47 -15.83 -8.71
CA LEU A 122 -9.93 -15.74 -8.62
C LEU A 122 -10.66 -16.67 -9.59
N ASP A 123 -9.96 -17.20 -10.60
CA ASP A 123 -10.51 -18.15 -11.56
C ASP A 123 -10.46 -19.59 -11.00
N VAL A 124 -9.79 -19.79 -9.85
CA VAL A 124 -9.69 -21.07 -9.13
C VAL A 124 -10.16 -20.86 -7.68
N SER A 125 -11.45 -21.14 -7.45
CA SER A 125 -12.16 -20.87 -6.17
C SER A 125 -11.50 -21.47 -4.94
N ASP A 126 -10.80 -22.60 -5.10
CA ASP A 126 -10.32 -23.40 -3.97
C ASP A 126 -8.84 -23.11 -3.63
N SER A 127 -8.22 -22.14 -4.30
CA SER A 127 -6.85 -21.75 -3.95
C SER A 127 -6.82 -21.05 -2.58
N LYS A 128 -5.76 -21.27 -1.79
CA LYS A 128 -5.58 -20.58 -0.50
C LYS A 128 -5.68 -19.06 -0.62
N VAL A 129 -5.27 -18.51 -1.77
CA VAL A 129 -5.34 -17.08 -2.08
C VAL A 129 -6.79 -16.64 -2.29
N ALA A 130 -7.60 -17.39 -3.04
CA ALA A 130 -9.01 -17.09 -3.26
C ALA A 130 -9.82 -17.11 -1.95
N ILE A 131 -9.60 -18.12 -1.11
CA ILE A 131 -10.25 -18.22 0.21
C ILE A 131 -9.85 -17.05 1.12
N ALA A 132 -8.57 -16.66 1.13
CA ALA A 132 -8.10 -15.54 1.94
C ALA A 132 -8.61 -14.19 1.40
N HIS A 133 -8.75 -14.06 0.08
CA HIS A 133 -9.36 -12.91 -0.57
C HIS A 133 -10.83 -12.76 -0.19
N GLU A 134 -11.62 -13.83 -0.29
CA GLU A 134 -13.05 -13.82 0.07
C GLU A 134 -13.27 -13.41 1.53
N LYS A 135 -12.42 -13.89 2.45
CA LYS A 135 -12.51 -13.50 3.88
C LYS A 135 -12.17 -12.05 4.16
N PHE A 136 -11.37 -11.43 3.30
CA PHE A 136 -10.95 -10.04 3.46
C PHE A 136 -11.99 -9.05 2.89
N MET A 137 -12.68 -9.42 1.81
CA MET A 137 -13.73 -8.63 1.18
C MET A 137 -15.02 -8.59 2.02
#